data_AF-A0A1V6QTH3-F1
#
_entry.id   AF-A0A1V6QTH3-F1
#
_cell.length_a   1.000
_cell.length_b   1.000
_cell.length_c   1.000
_cell.angle_alpha   90.00
_cell.angle_beta   90.00
_cell.angle_gamma   90.00
#
_symmetry.space_group_name_H-M   'P 1'
#
loop_
_entity.id
_entity.type
_entity.pdbx_description
1 polymer ?
#
loop_
_entity_poly.entity_id
_entity_poly.type
_entity_poly.pdbx_seq_one_letter_code
_entity_poly.pdbx_strand_id
1 'polypeptide(L)'
;MARPKAVRAPTTASLPNNLRIPSSTPSLTKSLGKLSRQALLDLAFTWLDDRNIASFPPYLQADEEDSPDDDEALPYPAGETIEEVRQVYEDLQDRKGAKREVLERILEGDWRHGITLRQLAMADLRYMDDHPASLRWTALELSRIDTKQKKSSKPPPADWSGSVPRMQAATFVQGLQREISPLVKAHYHLAHSATLPLTFLRIFVVDSPYQSPRQAAEIFTDSSRVIYVAFPDSCPYVYTSIAASTGSKATPSPSSVATDTRTLQRLVRDSIPKALSRPQERFSLQATSLAAKNLPTLLALRGPGRSTASNGAFSIFADAAIEGSPLDPRPSNTVAPEEHIQTSHSSPVEGKENTNGSAAKRRSSGIDTSPVSPDSKKRRLAIHSRFGTLGSSLAPAPLDRLDIRLLDKPSSSDELDDDDDDNVDDSTSTLPAVSLTFSGSDVIGGIRRLAELGIVDPERMPSWMTGEEGVSVATVRLGQRLQKDI
;
A
#
# COMPACT_ATOMS: atom_id res chain seq x y z
N MET A 1 30.84 -6.74 44.99
CA MET A 1 29.44 -6.50 45.39
C MET A 1 28.55 -6.71 44.17
N ALA A 2 27.56 -7.61 44.24
CA ALA A 2 26.61 -7.81 43.15
C ALA A 2 25.72 -6.56 43.04
N ARG A 3 25.72 -5.88 41.87
CA ARG A 3 24.85 -4.72 41.63
C ARG A 3 23.40 -5.12 41.93
N PRO A 4 22.65 -4.34 42.73
CA PRO A 4 21.27 -4.65 43.04
C PRO A 4 20.48 -4.73 41.73
N LYS A 5 19.79 -5.86 41.50
CA LYS A 5 18.88 -6.02 40.37
C LYS A 5 17.75 -5.01 40.55
N ALA A 6 17.81 -3.93 39.79
CA ALA A 6 16.76 -2.91 39.77
C ALA A 6 15.44 -3.58 39.38
N VAL A 7 14.50 -3.66 40.33
CA VAL A 7 13.13 -4.09 40.06
C VAL A 7 12.49 -3.01 39.20
N ARG A 8 12.36 -3.26 37.89
CA ARG A 8 11.72 -2.34 36.96
C ARG A 8 10.21 -2.52 37.05
N ALA A 9 9.51 -1.48 37.47
CA ALA A 9 8.05 -1.48 37.42
C ALA A 9 7.57 -1.52 35.96
N PRO A 10 6.46 -2.21 35.65
CA PRO A 10 5.90 -2.23 34.32
C PRO A 10 5.42 -0.82 33.95
N THR A 11 5.93 -0.27 32.85
CA THR A 11 5.43 1.00 32.31
C THR A 11 4.46 0.70 31.17
N THR A 12 3.44 1.53 30.97
CA THR A 12 2.59 1.50 29.75
C THR A 12 3.18 2.37 28.62
N ALA A 13 4.35 2.97 28.85
CA ALA A 13 5.04 3.82 27.90
C ALA A 13 5.48 3.05 26.65
N SER A 14 5.35 3.66 25.48
CA SER A 14 5.95 3.17 24.24
C SER A 14 7.48 3.21 24.33
N LEU A 15 8.15 2.53 23.39
CA LEU A 15 9.58 2.71 23.18
C LEU A 15 9.83 4.16 22.74
N PRO A 16 10.80 4.86 23.33
CA PRO A 16 11.00 6.27 23.05
C PRO A 16 11.73 6.46 21.71
N ASN A 17 11.46 7.59 21.05
CA ASN A 17 12.04 7.93 19.75
C ASN A 17 13.57 7.99 19.75
N ASN A 18 14.15 8.36 20.89
CA ASN A 18 15.60 8.53 21.10
C ASN A 18 16.31 7.23 21.53
N LEU A 19 15.61 6.08 21.58
CA LEU A 19 16.28 4.81 21.82
C LEU A 19 17.28 4.54 20.68
N ARG A 20 18.57 4.47 21.01
CA ARG A 20 19.67 4.29 20.05
C ARG A 20 19.99 2.81 19.83
N ILE A 21 20.18 2.45 18.57
CA ILE A 21 20.74 1.18 18.12
C ILE A 21 22.22 1.43 17.84
N PRO A 22 23.16 0.68 18.47
CA PRO A 22 24.58 0.84 18.22
C PRO A 22 24.94 0.79 16.73
N SER A 23 25.78 1.71 16.28
CA SER A 23 26.28 1.80 14.89
C SER A 23 26.97 0.52 14.43
N SER A 24 27.62 -0.20 15.35
CA SER A 24 28.28 -1.49 15.14
C SER A 24 27.32 -2.65 14.79
N THR A 25 26.01 -2.43 14.83
CA THR A 25 25.02 -3.47 14.51
C THR A 25 24.99 -3.75 13.00
N PRO A 26 25.40 -4.94 12.52
CA PRO A 26 25.56 -5.19 11.08
C PRO A 26 24.25 -5.12 10.27
N SER A 27 23.12 -5.41 10.92
CA SER A 27 21.79 -5.30 10.31
C SER A 27 21.38 -3.85 10.02
N LEU A 28 21.91 -2.87 10.78
CA LEU A 28 21.68 -1.45 10.53
C LEU A 28 22.34 -1.01 9.22
N THR A 29 23.59 -1.43 8.99
CA THR A 29 24.31 -1.22 7.72
C THR A 29 23.56 -1.83 6.55
N LYS A 30 22.99 -3.03 6.72
CA LYS A 30 22.15 -3.67 5.70
C LYS A 30 20.86 -2.89 5.43
N SER A 31 20.19 -2.39 6.46
CA SER A 31 18.93 -1.65 6.33
C SER A 31 19.13 -0.31 5.63
N LEU A 32 20.07 0.53 6.10
CA LEU A 32 20.39 1.81 5.46
C LEU A 32 21.03 1.60 4.08
N GLY A 33 21.82 0.54 3.89
CA GLY A 33 22.44 0.20 2.62
C GLY A 33 21.46 -0.13 1.48
N LYS A 34 20.18 -0.38 1.78
CA LYS A 34 19.13 -0.55 0.76
C LYS A 34 18.73 0.76 0.07
N LEU A 35 18.96 1.89 0.74
CA LEU A 35 18.63 3.21 0.20
C LEU A 35 19.59 3.59 -0.94
N SER A 36 19.12 4.50 -1.80
CA SER A 36 19.98 5.15 -2.79
C SER A 36 20.95 6.11 -2.11
N ARG A 37 22.04 6.47 -2.79
CA ARG A 37 22.98 7.49 -2.27
C ARG A 37 22.27 8.82 -1.99
N GLN A 38 21.39 9.25 -2.90
CA GLN A 38 20.64 10.49 -2.73
C GLN A 38 19.70 10.41 -1.53
N ALA A 39 18.99 9.29 -1.35
CA ALA A 39 18.10 9.12 -0.20
C ALA A 39 18.86 9.16 1.14
N LEU A 40 20.09 8.65 1.21
CA LEU A 40 20.93 8.77 2.40
C LEU A 40 21.34 10.22 2.69
N LEU A 41 21.71 10.98 1.65
CA LEU A 41 22.03 12.41 1.78
C LEU A 41 20.81 13.22 2.21
N ASP A 42 19.65 13.02 1.57
CA ASP A 42 18.39 13.67 1.93
C ASP A 42 18.01 13.39 3.40
N LEU A 43 18.21 12.16 3.87
CA LEU A 43 17.99 11.80 5.28
C LEU A 43 18.96 12.50 6.21
N ALA A 44 20.25 12.55 5.88
CA ALA A 44 21.25 13.27 6.67
C ALA A 44 20.88 14.76 6.79
N PHE A 45 20.53 15.43 5.68
CA PHE A 45 20.05 16.80 5.71
C PHE A 45 18.76 16.97 6.53
N THR A 46 17.83 16.03 6.43
CA THR A 46 16.60 16.06 7.25
C THR A 46 16.92 15.91 8.73
N TRP A 47 17.91 15.11 9.10
CA TRP A 47 18.34 14.96 10.50
C TRP A 47 19.08 16.18 11.02
N LEU A 48 19.84 16.87 10.15
CA LEU A 48 20.59 18.10 10.43
C LEU A 48 19.76 19.38 10.29
N ASP A 49 18.48 19.29 9.93
CA ASP A 49 17.54 20.42 9.94
C ASP A 49 17.36 20.94 11.38
N ASP A 50 17.27 22.26 11.55
CA ASP A 50 17.22 22.93 12.85
C ASP A 50 16.05 22.44 13.71
N ARG A 51 14.96 21.98 13.06
CA ARG A 51 13.78 21.39 13.72
C ARG A 51 14.05 20.01 14.33
N ASN A 52 15.00 19.28 13.76
CA ASN A 52 15.28 17.88 14.06
C ASN A 52 16.61 17.69 14.80
N ILE A 53 17.49 18.69 14.79
CA ILE A 53 18.82 18.60 15.39
C ILE A 53 18.79 18.21 16.87
N ALA A 54 17.82 18.75 17.63
CA ALA A 54 17.64 18.41 19.05
C ALA A 54 17.23 16.93 19.26
N SER A 55 16.60 16.32 18.26
CA SER A 55 16.22 14.90 18.30
C SER A 55 17.33 13.97 17.81
N PHE A 56 18.20 14.45 16.90
CA PHE A 56 19.21 13.65 16.21
C PHE A 56 20.59 14.32 16.22
N PRO A 57 21.12 14.72 17.39
CA PRO A 57 22.38 15.46 17.42
C PRO A 57 23.49 14.60 16.80
N PRO A 58 24.25 15.13 15.82
CA PRO A 58 25.47 14.50 15.37
C PRO A 58 26.51 14.56 16.48
N TYR A 59 27.54 13.72 16.38
CA TYR A 59 28.69 13.76 17.26
C TYR A 59 29.60 14.92 16.86
N LEU A 60 29.92 15.78 17.84
CA LEU A 60 30.79 16.95 17.66
C LEU A 60 32.04 16.83 18.52
N GLN A 61 33.07 17.65 18.25
CA GLN A 61 34.32 17.64 19.02
C GLN A 61 34.11 17.88 20.53
N ALA A 62 33.09 18.66 20.90
CA ALA A 62 32.73 18.87 22.31
C ALA A 62 32.35 17.56 23.03
N ASP A 63 31.83 16.57 22.30
CA ASP A 63 31.50 15.25 22.86
C ASP A 63 32.75 14.36 23.02
N GLU A 64 33.86 14.70 22.37
CA GLU A 64 35.15 13.99 22.39
C GLU A 64 35.93 14.30 23.67
N GLU A 65 35.87 15.56 24.14
CA GLU A 65 36.48 15.98 25.41
C GLU A 65 35.92 15.24 26.63
N ASP A 66 34.67 14.76 26.53
CA ASP A 66 33.97 14.03 27.59
C ASP A 66 34.33 12.52 27.67
N SER A 67 35.02 11.94 26.67
CA SER A 67 35.38 10.50 26.64
C SER A 67 36.65 10.18 25.82
N PRO A 68 37.85 10.58 26.29
CA PRO A 68 39.10 10.50 25.54
C PRO A 68 39.68 9.09 25.31
N ASP A 69 39.06 8.03 25.86
CA ASP A 69 39.58 6.65 25.82
C ASP A 69 39.20 5.88 24.53
N ASP A 70 38.37 6.44 23.63
CA ASP A 70 37.82 5.75 22.44
C ASP A 70 38.45 6.21 21.10
N ASP A 71 39.34 7.21 21.08
CA ASP A 71 39.54 8.09 19.90
C ASP A 71 40.85 7.95 19.11
N GLU A 72 41.79 7.07 19.46
CA GLU A 72 43.15 7.15 18.86
C GLU A 72 43.27 6.70 17.37
N ALA A 73 42.17 6.39 16.65
CA ALA A 73 42.23 6.04 15.22
C ALA A 73 40.88 6.05 14.46
N LEU A 74 39.97 7.00 14.70
CA LEU A 74 38.69 7.02 13.97
C LEU A 74 38.85 7.55 12.52
N PRO A 75 38.25 6.92 11.48
CA PRO A 75 38.42 7.31 10.07
C PRO A 75 37.85 8.69 9.69
N TYR A 76 36.98 9.24 10.52
CA TYR A 76 36.17 10.42 10.23
C TYR A 76 36.27 11.41 11.38
N PRO A 77 36.92 12.58 11.19
CA PRO A 77 37.02 13.58 12.26
C PRO A 77 35.64 14.15 12.63
N ALA A 78 35.47 14.49 13.90
CA ALA A 78 34.29 15.21 14.40
C ALA A 78 34.31 16.66 13.91
N GLY A 79 33.14 17.20 13.54
CA GLY A 79 33.00 18.63 13.26
C GLY A 79 32.99 19.45 14.55
N GLU A 80 33.43 20.70 14.49
CA GLU A 80 33.31 21.66 15.60
C GLU A 80 31.86 22.15 15.74
N THR A 81 31.19 22.33 14.61
CA THR A 81 29.84 22.89 14.54
C THR A 81 28.89 22.05 13.67
N ILE A 82 27.58 22.26 13.86
CA ILE A 82 26.55 21.58 13.06
C ILE A 82 26.63 22.01 11.59
N GLU A 83 26.98 23.28 11.36
CA GLU A 83 27.17 23.88 10.03
C GLU A 83 28.32 23.22 9.27
N GLU A 84 29.43 22.88 9.94
CA GLU A 84 30.52 22.12 9.34
C GLU A 84 30.07 20.73 8.91
N VAL A 85 29.33 20.02 9.78
CA VAL A 85 28.78 18.71 9.43
C VAL A 85 27.84 18.85 8.21
N ARG A 86 27.02 19.90 8.16
CA ARG A 86 26.15 20.19 7.01
C ARG A 86 26.97 20.43 5.73
N GLN A 87 28.03 21.24 5.80
CA GLN A 87 28.94 21.50 4.69
C GLN A 87 29.59 20.20 4.17
N VAL A 88 30.00 19.30 5.06
CA VAL A 88 30.54 17.99 4.66
C VAL A 88 29.54 17.18 3.83
N TYR A 89 28.25 17.21 4.19
CA TYR A 89 27.21 16.54 3.40
C TYR A 89 26.89 17.25 2.07
N GLU A 90 27.00 18.58 2.01
CA GLU A 90 26.88 19.36 0.77
C GLU A 90 28.03 19.04 -0.19
N ASP A 91 29.27 19.03 0.29
CA ASP A 91 30.45 18.64 -0.48
C ASP A 91 30.34 17.18 -0.95
N LEU A 92 29.82 16.30 -0.09
CA LEU A 92 29.50 14.92 -0.43
C LEU A 92 28.41 14.82 -1.49
N GLN A 93 27.45 15.73 -1.54
CA GLN A 93 26.39 15.75 -2.55
C GLN A 93 26.95 16.21 -3.92
N ASP A 94 27.74 17.27 -3.92
CA ASP A 94 28.33 17.90 -5.11
C ASP A 94 29.38 17.01 -5.78
N ARG A 95 30.20 16.31 -4.99
CA ARG A 95 31.15 15.35 -5.53
C ARG A 95 30.45 14.09 -6.02
N LYS A 96 30.99 13.42 -7.03
CA LYS A 96 30.55 12.06 -7.40
C LYS A 96 31.27 11.03 -6.52
N GLY A 97 30.64 10.68 -5.39
CA GLY A 97 31.16 9.71 -4.42
C GLY A 97 30.42 8.36 -4.44
N ALA A 98 30.97 7.38 -3.73
CA ALA A 98 30.33 6.07 -3.59
C ALA A 98 29.19 6.13 -2.56
N LYS A 99 28.17 5.26 -2.70
CA LYS A 99 27.12 5.12 -1.67
C LYS A 99 27.70 4.70 -0.32
N ARG A 100 28.70 3.81 -0.35
CA ARG A 100 29.34 3.23 0.83
C ARG A 100 30.00 4.30 1.71
N GLU A 101 30.65 5.27 1.07
CA GLU A 101 31.30 6.41 1.72
C GLU A 101 30.31 7.26 2.54
N VAL A 102 29.15 7.59 1.96
CA VAL A 102 28.09 8.31 2.68
C VAL A 102 27.57 7.50 3.86
N LEU A 103 27.37 6.19 3.68
CA LEU A 103 26.89 5.30 4.74
C LEU A 103 27.89 5.16 5.89
N GLU A 104 29.18 5.00 5.58
CA GLU A 104 30.25 4.94 6.56
C GLU A 104 30.41 6.27 7.29
N ARG A 105 30.35 7.42 6.59
CA ARG A 105 30.34 8.74 7.24
C ARG A 105 29.18 8.90 8.22
N ILE A 106 27.97 8.44 7.87
CA ILE A 106 26.81 8.46 8.76
C ILE A 106 27.04 7.59 10.00
N LEU A 107 27.46 6.32 9.82
CA LEU A 107 27.49 5.34 10.90
C LEU A 107 28.76 5.37 11.76
N GLU A 108 29.90 5.71 11.17
CA GLU A 108 31.21 5.73 11.84
C GLU A 108 31.68 7.15 12.17
N GLY A 109 31.13 8.17 11.50
CA GLY A 109 31.43 9.58 11.76
C GLY A 109 30.36 10.25 12.62
N ASP A 110 29.34 10.81 11.97
CA ASP A 110 28.42 11.78 12.59
C ASP A 110 27.40 11.15 13.54
N TRP A 111 27.00 9.89 13.34
CA TRP A 111 26.14 9.15 14.27
C TRP A 111 26.83 7.89 14.81
N ARG A 112 28.13 8.02 15.14
CA ARG A 112 29.00 6.95 15.66
C ARG A 112 28.46 6.23 16.90
N HIS A 113 27.72 6.91 17.76
CA HIS A 113 27.07 6.30 18.94
C HIS A 113 25.77 5.54 18.63
N GLY A 114 25.36 5.52 17.36
CA GLY A 114 24.22 4.77 16.90
C GLY A 114 23.05 5.63 16.43
N ILE A 115 22.17 4.96 15.69
CA ILE A 115 20.99 5.53 15.03
C ILE A 115 19.76 5.32 15.93
N THR A 116 18.96 6.36 16.09
CA THR A 116 17.73 6.30 16.89
C THR A 116 16.63 5.50 16.19
N LEU A 117 15.68 4.96 16.95
CA LEU A 117 14.50 4.28 16.38
C LEU A 117 13.69 5.18 15.45
N ARG A 118 13.65 6.49 15.73
CA ARG A 118 12.97 7.45 14.86
C ARG A 118 13.74 7.67 13.54
N GLN A 119 15.07 7.77 13.57
CA GLN A 119 15.88 7.84 12.34
C GLN A 119 15.73 6.57 11.50
N LEU A 120 15.76 5.38 12.12
CA LEU A 120 15.51 4.11 11.42
C LEU A 120 14.10 4.07 10.81
N ALA A 121 13.09 4.56 11.54
CA ALA A 121 11.73 4.65 11.04
C ALA A 121 11.61 5.59 9.83
N MET A 122 12.33 6.72 9.83
CA MET A 122 12.39 7.65 8.69
C MET A 122 13.06 6.98 7.47
N ALA A 123 14.15 6.24 7.69
CA ALA A 123 14.83 5.48 6.64
C ALA A 123 13.93 4.40 6.02
N ASP A 124 13.19 3.66 6.85
CA ASP A 124 12.25 2.63 6.39
C ASP A 124 11.13 3.23 5.52
N LEU A 125 10.55 4.37 5.94
CA LEU A 125 9.50 5.04 5.17
C LEU A 125 10.04 5.62 3.86
N ARG A 126 11.25 6.20 3.86
CA ARG A 126 11.90 6.66 2.62
C ARG A 126 12.17 5.51 1.65
N TYR A 127 12.62 4.37 2.15
CA TYR A 127 12.81 3.17 1.32
C TYR A 127 11.50 2.73 0.64
N MET A 128 10.39 2.79 1.38
CA MET A 128 9.07 2.42 0.89
C MET A 128 8.54 3.39 -0.16
N ASP A 129 8.78 4.70 -0.01
CA ASP A 129 8.44 5.69 -1.04
C ASP A 129 9.23 5.45 -2.34
N ASP A 130 10.54 5.14 -2.23
CA ASP A 130 11.38 4.80 -3.39
C ASP A 130 11.01 3.43 -4.02
N HIS A 131 10.45 2.50 -3.23
CA HIS A 131 10.12 1.14 -3.65
C HIS A 131 8.66 0.78 -3.32
N PRO A 132 7.68 1.33 -4.06
CA PRO A 132 6.26 1.19 -3.75
C PRO A 132 5.74 -0.26 -3.80
N ALA A 133 6.43 -1.15 -4.53
CA ALA A 133 6.09 -2.57 -4.65
C ALA A 133 6.78 -3.47 -3.60
N SER A 134 7.49 -2.89 -2.62
CA SER A 134 8.26 -3.62 -1.62
C SER A 134 7.42 -4.37 -0.59
N LEU A 135 6.17 -3.95 -0.38
CA LEU A 135 5.24 -4.53 0.58
C LEU A 135 3.95 -4.94 -0.11
N ARG A 136 3.31 -6.01 0.39
CA ARG A 136 1.95 -6.36 0.01
C ARG A 136 0.99 -5.74 1.03
N TRP A 137 0.01 -5.01 0.52
CA TRP A 137 -0.98 -4.31 1.30
C TRP A 137 -2.33 -4.98 1.20
N THR A 138 -3.12 -4.90 2.27
CA THR A 138 -4.51 -5.34 2.33
C THR A 138 -5.40 -4.15 2.66
N ALA A 139 -6.48 -3.95 1.90
CA ALA A 139 -7.43 -2.89 2.16
C ALA A 139 -8.56 -3.38 3.08
N LEU A 140 -8.83 -2.64 4.14
CA LEU A 140 -9.88 -2.89 5.11
C LEU A 140 -10.83 -1.71 5.13
N GLU A 141 -12.13 -1.97 5.25
CA GLU A 141 -13.15 -0.94 5.37
C GLU A 141 -13.52 -0.74 6.83
N LEU A 142 -13.61 0.52 7.24
CA LEU A 142 -14.00 0.92 8.57
C LEU A 142 -15.52 1.05 8.62
N SER A 143 -16.17 0.16 9.37
CA SER A 143 -17.62 0.16 9.55
C SER A 143 -17.97 0.51 10.99
N ARG A 144 -19.00 1.32 11.19
CA ARG A 144 -19.55 1.62 12.52
C ARG A 144 -20.36 0.42 13.03
N ILE A 145 -20.14 0.02 14.28
CA ILE A 145 -20.93 -1.00 14.96
C ILE A 145 -22.14 -0.31 15.58
N ASP A 146 -23.26 -0.27 14.86
CA ASP A 146 -24.51 0.25 15.41
C ASP A 146 -25.19 -0.81 16.29
N THR A 147 -25.25 -0.54 17.60
CA THR A 147 -25.90 -1.41 18.59
C THR A 147 -27.42 -1.56 18.38
N LYS A 148 -28.02 -0.75 17.49
CA LYS A 148 -29.47 -0.75 17.19
C LYS A 148 -29.85 -1.43 15.87
N GLN A 149 -28.92 -1.77 14.98
CA GLN A 149 -29.24 -2.52 13.77
C GLN A 149 -29.26 -4.04 14.04
N LYS A 150 -30.27 -4.49 14.77
CA LYS A 150 -30.77 -5.86 14.60
C LYS A 150 -31.74 -5.83 13.44
N LYS A 151 -31.37 -6.47 12.32
CA LYS A 151 -32.24 -6.81 11.19
C LYS A 151 -32.90 -5.60 10.49
N SER A 152 -32.17 -4.93 9.61
CA SER A 152 -32.82 -4.27 8.47
C SER A 152 -31.98 -4.45 7.22
N SER A 153 -32.53 -5.19 6.27
CA SER A 153 -32.04 -5.43 4.90
C SER A 153 -32.11 -4.16 4.03
N LYS A 154 -31.64 -3.02 4.55
CA LYS A 154 -31.53 -1.78 3.78
C LYS A 154 -30.06 -1.39 3.71
N PRO A 155 -29.57 -1.00 2.52
CA PRO A 155 -28.22 -0.45 2.41
C PRO A 155 -28.10 0.75 3.35
N PRO A 156 -26.93 0.92 4.02
CA PRO A 156 -26.72 2.05 4.90
C PRO A 156 -26.97 3.36 4.12
N PRO A 157 -27.63 4.37 4.74
CA PRO A 157 -27.86 5.64 4.07
C PRO A 157 -26.52 6.27 3.69
N ALA A 158 -26.50 6.91 2.52
CA ALA A 158 -25.32 7.48 1.84
C ALA A 158 -24.67 8.68 2.55
N ASP A 159 -24.90 8.88 3.86
CA ASP A 159 -24.26 9.92 4.66
C ASP A 159 -22.93 9.41 5.26
N TRP A 160 -21.95 9.16 4.39
CA TRP A 160 -20.57 8.82 4.79
C TRP A 160 -19.86 9.98 5.50
N SER A 161 -20.30 11.22 5.26
CA SER A 161 -19.69 12.45 5.79
C SER A 161 -19.70 12.55 7.31
N GLY A 162 -20.59 11.81 7.98
CA GLY A 162 -20.69 11.74 9.45
C GLY A 162 -20.13 10.47 10.08
N SER A 163 -19.77 9.45 9.28
CA SER A 163 -19.42 8.11 9.78
C SER A 163 -17.92 7.82 9.79
N VAL A 164 -17.11 8.58 9.04
CA VAL A 164 -15.64 8.44 9.06
C VAL A 164 -15.08 9.25 10.24
N PRO A 165 -14.40 8.61 11.21
CA PRO A 165 -13.82 9.34 12.32
C PRO A 165 -12.74 10.29 11.79
N ARG A 166 -12.88 11.58 12.09
CA ARG A 166 -11.81 12.55 11.87
C ARG A 166 -10.66 12.21 12.81
N MET A 167 -9.69 11.48 12.28
CA MET A 167 -8.58 10.93 13.05
C MET A 167 -7.52 12.00 13.26
N GLN A 168 -7.33 12.43 14.50
CA GLN A 168 -6.11 13.13 14.90
C GLN A 168 -5.04 12.08 15.21
N ALA A 169 -3.94 12.12 14.47
CA ALA A 169 -2.87 11.13 14.56
C ALA A 169 -2.35 10.89 15.99
N ALA A 170 -2.15 11.97 16.76
CA ALA A 170 -1.65 11.88 18.14
C ALA A 170 -2.60 11.10 19.05
N THR A 171 -3.90 11.39 19.00
CA THR A 171 -4.93 10.72 19.82
C THR A 171 -5.07 9.26 19.43
N PHE A 172 -5.00 8.95 18.14
CA PHE A 172 -5.04 7.58 17.65
C PHE A 172 -3.85 6.76 18.16
N VAL A 173 -2.63 7.30 18.09
CA VAL A 173 -1.43 6.62 18.60
C VAL A 173 -1.52 6.38 20.10
N GLN A 174 -2.03 7.35 20.87
CA GLN A 174 -2.27 7.18 22.31
C GLN A 174 -3.31 6.09 22.62
N GLY A 175 -4.42 6.06 21.86
CA GLY A 175 -5.44 5.01 21.97
C GLY A 175 -4.87 3.63 21.65
N LEU A 176 -4.09 3.53 20.58
CA LEU A 176 -3.44 2.28 20.16
C LEU A 176 -2.42 1.81 21.20
N GLN A 177 -1.61 2.73 21.75
CA GLN A 177 -0.66 2.44 22.82
C GLN A 177 -1.37 1.90 24.06
N ARG A 178 -2.49 2.51 24.47
CA ARG A 178 -3.28 2.03 25.61
C ARG A 178 -3.78 0.60 25.41
N GLU A 179 -4.23 0.26 24.20
CA GLU A 179 -4.76 -1.08 23.90
C GLU A 179 -3.68 -2.16 23.81
N ILE A 180 -2.48 -1.86 23.28
CA ILE A 180 -1.44 -2.88 23.07
C ILE A 180 -0.38 -2.93 24.18
N SER A 181 -0.17 -1.85 24.93
CA SER A 181 0.87 -1.76 25.98
C SER A 181 0.81 -2.81 27.09
N PRO A 182 -0.34 -3.43 27.45
CA PRO A 182 -0.36 -4.51 28.42
C PRO A 182 0.34 -5.80 27.94
N LEU A 183 0.47 -5.97 26.63
CA LEU A 183 0.96 -7.21 26.02
C LEU A 183 2.33 -7.03 25.37
N VAL A 184 2.59 -5.87 24.78
CA VAL A 184 3.78 -5.61 23.96
C VAL A 184 4.33 -4.21 24.21
N LYS A 185 5.63 -4.04 23.93
CA LYS A 185 6.22 -2.70 23.79
C LYS A 185 6.31 -2.36 22.32
N ALA A 186 5.93 -1.13 21.97
CA ALA A 186 5.99 -0.70 20.59
C ALA A 186 6.60 0.69 20.44
N HIS A 187 7.28 0.92 19.33
CA HIS A 187 7.66 2.23 18.83
C HIS A 187 6.72 2.62 17.69
N TYR A 188 6.26 3.86 17.70
CA TYR A 188 5.34 4.41 16.70
C TYR A 188 6.00 5.56 15.97
N HIS A 189 5.94 5.55 14.65
CA HIS A 189 6.36 6.66 13.83
C HIS A 189 5.30 6.98 12.78
N LEU A 190 4.87 8.23 12.76
CA LEU A 190 3.85 8.73 11.84
C LEU A 190 4.48 9.70 10.86
N ALA A 191 4.20 9.54 9.58
CA ALA A 191 4.62 10.47 8.54
C ALA A 191 3.59 10.51 7.41
N HIS A 192 3.44 11.67 6.79
CA HIS A 192 2.65 11.81 5.57
C HIS A 192 3.50 11.40 4.36
N SER A 193 2.92 10.73 3.37
CA SER A 193 3.65 10.39 2.15
C SER A 193 3.93 11.65 1.32
N ALA A 194 5.08 11.69 0.67
CA ALA A 194 5.42 12.80 -0.22
C ALA A 194 4.74 12.71 -1.60
N THR A 195 4.28 11.51 -1.99
CA THR A 195 3.80 11.21 -3.34
C THR A 195 2.33 10.83 -3.40
N LEU A 196 1.76 10.32 -2.29
CA LEU A 196 0.39 9.82 -2.22
C LEU A 196 -0.42 10.55 -1.13
N PRO A 197 -1.74 10.75 -1.31
CA PRO A 197 -2.60 11.39 -0.32
C PRO A 197 -2.96 10.42 0.81
N LEU A 198 -1.94 10.01 1.57
CA LEU A 198 -2.08 9.10 2.70
C LEU A 198 -1.05 9.38 3.79
N THR A 199 -1.40 8.95 5.00
CA THR A 199 -0.54 9.01 6.18
C THR A 199 -0.12 7.62 6.60
N PHE A 200 1.18 7.39 6.76
CA PHE A 200 1.74 6.15 7.27
C PHE A 200 1.88 6.18 8.78
N LEU A 201 1.56 5.06 9.40
CA LEU A 201 1.94 4.69 10.76
C LEU A 201 2.81 3.44 10.70
N ARG A 202 4.08 3.58 11.05
CA ARG A 202 5.01 2.48 11.29
C ARG A 202 4.94 2.08 12.76
N ILE A 203 4.65 0.82 13.02
CA ILE A 203 4.58 0.21 14.35
C ILE A 203 5.66 -0.85 14.44
N PHE A 204 6.69 -0.63 15.25
CA PHE A 204 7.69 -1.64 15.54
C PHE A 204 7.39 -2.27 16.90
N VAL A 205 7.19 -3.58 16.93
CA VAL A 205 6.71 -4.30 18.12
C VAL A 205 7.80 -5.22 18.69
N VAL A 206 7.96 -5.14 19.99
CA VAL A 206 8.90 -5.92 20.77
C VAL A 206 8.14 -6.78 21.76
N ASP A 207 8.59 -8.03 21.90
CA ASP A 207 8.01 -9.00 22.81
C ASP A 207 8.08 -8.50 24.25
N SER A 208 7.09 -8.93 25.03
CA SER A 208 6.86 -8.72 26.47
C SER A 208 7.90 -7.86 27.23
N PRO A 209 7.45 -6.82 27.96
CA PRO A 209 8.32 -6.02 28.83
C PRO A 209 8.95 -6.80 30.00
N TYR A 210 8.62 -8.09 30.14
CA TYR A 210 9.08 -8.96 31.22
C TYR A 210 10.25 -9.88 30.83
N GLN A 211 10.69 -9.87 29.57
CA GLN A 211 11.86 -10.65 29.17
C GLN A 211 13.16 -9.99 29.67
N SER A 212 13.77 -10.63 30.67
CA SER A 212 15.23 -10.59 30.89
C SER A 212 15.81 -11.84 30.26
N PRO A 213 16.91 -11.77 29.47
CA PRO A 213 17.95 -10.75 29.44
C PRO A 213 17.68 -9.55 28.50
N ARG A 214 18.59 -8.55 28.53
CA ARG A 214 18.59 -7.40 27.61
C ARG A 214 18.51 -7.92 26.17
N GLN A 215 17.56 -7.37 25.42
CA GLN A 215 17.39 -7.66 24.00
C GLN A 215 18.65 -7.30 23.22
N ALA A 216 19.06 -8.18 22.30
CA ALA A 216 20.15 -7.90 21.38
C ALA A 216 19.78 -6.72 20.47
N ALA A 217 20.77 -5.91 20.09
CA ALA A 217 20.57 -4.75 19.22
C ALA A 217 19.92 -5.12 17.88
N GLU A 218 20.18 -6.33 17.38
CA GLU A 218 19.62 -6.85 16.11
C GLU A 218 18.09 -6.91 16.10
N ILE A 219 17.45 -7.11 17.26
CA ILE A 219 15.98 -7.18 17.36
C ILE A 219 15.34 -5.86 16.90
N PHE A 220 15.99 -4.72 17.14
CA PHE A 220 15.48 -3.40 16.77
C PHE A 220 15.46 -3.13 15.26
N THR A 221 16.14 -3.99 14.50
CA THR A 221 16.25 -3.90 13.03
C THR A 221 15.49 -5.00 12.31
N ASP A 222 14.80 -5.87 13.03
CA ASP A 222 14.04 -6.98 12.47
C ASP A 222 12.77 -6.48 11.76
N SER A 223 12.76 -6.59 10.43
CA SER A 223 11.63 -6.13 9.61
C SER A 223 10.35 -6.93 9.83
N SER A 224 10.42 -8.18 10.32
CA SER A 224 9.24 -9.02 10.57
C SER A 224 8.37 -8.49 11.72
N ARG A 225 8.98 -7.65 12.58
CA ARG A 225 8.38 -6.99 13.74
C ARG A 225 7.82 -5.60 13.42
N VAL A 226 8.00 -5.14 12.18
CA VAL A 226 7.49 -3.87 11.69
C VAL A 226 6.16 -4.08 10.97
N ILE A 227 5.16 -3.34 11.40
CA ILE A 227 3.83 -3.32 10.81
C ILE A 227 3.59 -1.91 10.28
N TYR A 228 3.13 -1.82 9.05
CA TYR A 228 2.72 -0.56 8.44
C TYR A 228 1.21 -0.51 8.33
N VAL A 229 0.66 0.64 8.73
CA VAL A 229 -0.74 0.99 8.55
C VAL A 229 -0.77 2.29 7.75
N ALA A 230 -1.51 2.34 6.65
CA ALA A 230 -1.69 3.54 5.86
C ALA A 230 -3.15 4.00 5.92
N PHE A 231 -3.34 5.31 6.10
CA PHE A 231 -4.62 5.97 6.18
C PHE A 231 -4.76 6.93 5.00
N PRO A 232 -5.53 6.59 3.96
CA PRO A 232 -5.79 7.52 2.87
C PRO A 232 -6.71 8.65 3.34
N ASP A 233 -6.49 9.83 2.75
CA ASP A 233 -7.22 11.01 3.16
C ASP A 233 -8.70 10.88 2.83
N SER A 234 -9.56 11.32 3.76
CA SER A 234 -11.01 11.44 3.57
C SER A 234 -11.74 10.17 3.10
N CYS A 235 -11.27 8.98 3.47
CA CYS A 235 -11.92 7.72 3.10
C CYS A 235 -12.15 6.77 4.31
N PRO A 236 -13.14 5.88 4.25
CA PRO A 236 -13.40 4.88 5.28
C PRO A 236 -12.48 3.65 5.14
N TYR A 237 -11.31 3.77 4.52
CA TYR A 237 -10.41 2.62 4.30
C TYR A 237 -9.13 2.74 5.11
N VAL A 238 -8.62 1.59 5.55
CA VAL A 238 -7.33 1.45 6.21
C VAL A 238 -6.55 0.38 5.48
N TYR A 239 -5.33 0.69 5.06
CA TYR A 239 -4.45 -0.29 4.43
C TYR A 239 -3.46 -0.82 5.44
N THR A 240 -3.21 -2.12 5.43
CA THR A 240 -2.25 -2.74 6.35
C THR A 240 -1.28 -3.65 5.61
N SER A 241 -0.01 -3.65 6.01
CA SER A 241 1.00 -4.60 5.52
C SER A 241 0.89 -5.98 6.18
N ILE A 242 -0.13 -6.19 7.03
CA ILE A 242 -0.35 -7.46 7.72
C ILE A 242 -0.89 -8.46 6.70
N ALA A 243 -0.16 -9.56 6.51
CA ALA A 243 -0.63 -10.63 5.65
C ALA A 243 -1.98 -11.16 6.18
N ALA A 244 -3.02 -11.15 5.33
CA ALA A 244 -4.26 -11.83 5.64
C ALA A 244 -3.94 -13.33 5.78
N SER A 245 -3.96 -13.85 7.01
CA SER A 245 -3.64 -15.24 7.27
C SER A 245 -4.68 -16.14 6.60
N THR A 246 -4.34 -16.73 5.45
CA THR A 246 -5.07 -17.85 4.89
C THR A 246 -4.73 -19.09 5.70
N GLY A 247 -5.49 -19.34 6.78
CA GLY A 247 -5.81 -20.66 7.32
C GLY A 247 -4.72 -21.74 7.49
N SER A 248 -3.42 -21.46 7.48
CA SER A 248 -2.41 -22.47 7.77
C SER A 248 -2.29 -22.63 9.28
N LYS A 249 -2.81 -23.74 9.79
CA LYS A 249 -2.53 -24.23 11.15
C LYS A 249 -1.01 -24.32 11.29
N ALA A 250 -0.43 -23.43 12.09
CA ALA A 250 0.98 -23.48 12.42
C ALA A 250 1.24 -24.74 13.24
N THR A 251 2.13 -25.60 12.77
CA THR A 251 2.77 -26.62 13.60
C THR A 251 3.62 -25.90 14.64
N PRO A 252 3.45 -26.18 15.95
CA PRO A 252 4.25 -25.53 16.98
C PRO A 252 5.71 -25.99 16.87
N SER A 253 6.61 -25.05 16.59
CA SER A 253 8.05 -25.26 16.78
C SER A 253 8.34 -25.37 18.28
N PRO A 254 9.11 -26.38 18.75
CA PRO A 254 9.35 -26.62 20.17
C PRO A 254 10.39 -25.67 20.81
N SER A 255 10.74 -24.55 20.17
CA SER A 255 11.75 -23.63 20.70
C SER A 255 11.38 -22.15 20.52
N SER A 256 10.49 -21.65 21.38
CA SER A 256 10.64 -20.35 22.07
C SER A 256 9.34 -19.99 22.79
N VAL A 257 9.45 -19.50 24.02
CA VAL A 257 8.36 -18.83 24.76
C VAL A 257 8.18 -17.38 24.24
N ALA A 258 8.55 -17.13 22.97
CA ALA A 258 8.41 -15.85 22.32
C ALA A 258 7.03 -15.79 21.64
N THR A 259 6.37 -14.64 21.75
CA THR A 259 5.09 -14.42 21.09
C THR A 259 5.33 -14.44 19.58
N ASP A 260 4.69 -15.36 18.86
CA ASP A 260 4.85 -15.48 17.41
C ASP A 260 4.49 -14.13 16.73
N THR A 261 5.34 -13.65 15.82
CA THR A 261 5.13 -12.43 15.02
C THR A 261 3.71 -12.34 14.42
N ARG A 262 3.12 -13.47 14.01
CA ARG A 262 1.74 -13.51 13.50
C ARG A 262 0.70 -13.16 14.57
N THR A 263 0.94 -13.56 15.82
CA THR A 263 0.07 -13.19 16.96
C THR A 263 0.18 -11.70 17.28
N LEU A 264 1.39 -11.12 17.20
CA LEU A 264 1.60 -9.68 17.37
C LEU A 264 0.88 -8.88 16.28
N GLN A 265 0.97 -9.32 15.03
CA GLN A 265 0.27 -8.70 13.91
C GLN A 265 -1.26 -8.75 14.11
N ARG A 266 -1.80 -9.89 14.54
CA ARG A 266 -3.23 -10.01 14.84
C ARG A 266 -3.65 -9.07 15.98
N LEU A 267 -2.86 -9.00 17.05
CA LEU A 267 -3.12 -8.09 18.17
C LEU A 267 -3.20 -6.64 17.70
N VAL A 268 -2.21 -6.19 16.92
CA VAL A 268 -2.20 -4.82 16.36
C VAL A 268 -3.43 -4.59 15.49
N ARG A 269 -3.76 -5.53 14.60
CA ARG A 269 -4.96 -5.44 13.75
C ARG A 269 -6.25 -5.29 14.56
N ASP A 270 -6.41 -6.06 15.62
CA ASP A 270 -7.61 -6.04 16.47
C ASP A 270 -7.69 -4.77 17.34
N SER A 271 -6.56 -4.12 17.61
CA SER A 271 -6.47 -2.88 18.37
C SER A 271 -6.70 -1.62 17.53
N ILE A 272 -6.46 -1.64 16.21
CA ILE A 272 -6.73 -0.50 15.32
C ILE A 272 -8.19 0.01 15.43
N PRO A 273 -9.24 -0.83 15.24
CA PRO A 273 -10.62 -0.34 15.33
C PRO A 273 -10.98 0.14 16.74
N LYS A 274 -10.40 -0.46 17.78
CA LYS A 274 -10.59 -0.03 19.17
C LYS A 274 -9.98 1.34 19.43
N ALA A 275 -8.78 1.59 18.90
CA ALA A 275 -8.10 2.88 18.99
C ALA A 275 -8.81 3.99 18.22
N LEU A 276 -9.54 3.65 17.16
CA LEU A 276 -10.40 4.59 16.42
C LEU A 276 -11.75 4.82 17.11
N SER A 277 -12.17 3.92 17.99
CA SER A 277 -13.46 3.98 18.67
C SER A 277 -13.48 4.99 19.80
N ARG A 278 -14.63 5.64 19.99
CA ARG A 278 -14.92 6.56 21.09
C ARG A 278 -16.08 6.00 21.93
N PRO A 279 -16.31 6.51 23.15
CA PRO A 279 -17.53 6.18 23.89
C PRO A 279 -18.76 6.37 22.99
N GLN A 280 -19.58 5.32 22.87
CA GLN A 280 -20.79 5.27 22.00
C GLN A 280 -20.56 5.24 20.48
N GLU A 281 -19.32 5.32 20.01
CA GLU A 281 -18.94 5.21 18.59
C GLU A 281 -17.91 4.11 18.42
N ARG A 282 -18.37 2.88 18.26
CA ARG A 282 -17.50 1.71 18.07
C ARG A 282 -17.35 1.42 16.58
N PHE A 283 -16.13 1.09 16.18
CA PHE A 283 -15.82 0.71 14.81
C PHE A 283 -15.32 -0.73 14.73
N SER A 284 -15.43 -1.31 13.55
CA SER A 284 -14.83 -2.59 13.16
C SER A 284 -14.15 -2.46 11.80
N LEU A 285 -13.17 -3.33 11.54
CA LEU A 285 -12.52 -3.44 10.23
C LEU A 285 -13.09 -4.63 9.45
N GLN A 286 -13.75 -4.37 8.34
CA GLN A 286 -14.28 -5.35 7.41
C GLN A 286 -13.28 -5.63 6.27
N ALA A 287 -13.19 -6.88 5.84
CA ALA A 287 -12.29 -7.27 4.77
C ALA A 287 -12.88 -6.94 3.40
N THR A 288 -12.19 -6.13 2.60
CA THR A 288 -12.65 -5.76 1.25
C THR A 288 -12.35 -6.80 0.17
N SER A 289 -11.65 -7.88 0.52
CA SER A 289 -11.09 -8.88 -0.41
C SER A 289 -10.11 -8.30 -1.45
N LEU A 290 -9.56 -7.12 -1.17
CA LEU A 290 -8.56 -6.45 -1.99
C LEU A 290 -7.19 -6.44 -1.29
N ALA A 291 -6.20 -6.97 -2.00
CA ALA A 291 -4.80 -6.92 -1.63
C ALA A 291 -3.95 -6.70 -2.88
N ALA A 292 -3.00 -5.77 -2.80
CA ALA A 292 -2.13 -5.42 -3.92
C ALA A 292 -0.71 -5.10 -3.43
N LYS A 293 0.28 -5.23 -4.30
CA LYS A 293 1.65 -4.74 -4.00
C LYS A 293 1.78 -3.22 -4.05
N ASN A 294 0.95 -2.56 -4.84
CA ASN A 294 1.06 -1.13 -5.10
C ASN A 294 -0.03 -0.36 -4.33
N LEU A 295 0.39 0.59 -3.48
CA LEU A 295 -0.53 1.53 -2.80
C LEU A 295 -1.37 2.37 -3.78
N PRO A 296 -0.82 2.88 -4.92
CA PRO A 296 -1.63 3.57 -5.92
C PRO A 296 -2.80 2.73 -6.45
N THR A 297 -2.60 1.42 -6.66
CA THR A 297 -3.68 0.51 -7.05
C THR A 297 -4.77 0.44 -5.97
N LEU A 298 -4.39 0.38 -4.69
CA LEU A 298 -5.36 0.39 -3.60
C LEU A 298 -6.11 1.73 -3.52
N LEU A 299 -5.44 2.86 -3.75
CA LEU A 299 -6.08 4.18 -3.79
C LEU A 299 -7.06 4.31 -4.95
N ALA A 300 -6.72 3.78 -6.12
CA ALA A 300 -7.60 3.80 -7.29
C ALA A 300 -8.85 2.93 -7.07
N LEU A 301 -8.72 1.78 -6.42
CA LEU A 301 -9.82 0.85 -6.20
C LEU A 301 -10.63 1.11 -4.91
N ARG A 302 -9.99 1.62 -3.85
CA ARG A 302 -10.55 1.81 -2.51
C ARG A 302 -9.97 3.07 -1.85
N GLY A 303 -10.05 4.20 -2.54
CA GLY A 303 -9.61 5.50 -2.05
C GLY A 303 -10.69 6.57 -2.17
N PRO A 304 -10.34 7.85 -2.01
CA PRO A 304 -11.29 8.97 -2.08
C PRO A 304 -11.69 9.35 -3.51
N GLY A 305 -11.15 8.67 -4.53
CA GLY A 305 -11.39 8.98 -5.95
C GLY A 305 -12.73 8.46 -6.48
N ARG A 306 -13.13 9.00 -7.64
CA ARG A 306 -14.36 8.60 -8.36
C ARG A 306 -14.34 7.14 -8.82
N SER A 307 -13.14 6.59 -9.04
CA SER A 307 -12.91 5.24 -9.55
C SER A 307 -13.31 4.12 -8.57
N THR A 308 -13.43 4.39 -7.27
CA THR A 308 -13.67 3.37 -6.23
C THR A 308 -14.89 2.48 -6.51
N ALA A 309 -15.97 3.05 -7.06
CA ALA A 309 -17.22 2.35 -7.36
C ALA A 309 -17.54 2.28 -8.87
N SER A 310 -16.60 2.66 -9.74
CA SER A 310 -16.82 2.78 -11.19
C SER A 310 -15.63 2.23 -11.98
N ASN A 311 -15.23 0.99 -11.70
CA ASN A 311 -14.13 0.31 -12.41
C ASN A 311 -14.62 -0.45 -13.65
N GLY A 312 -13.69 -0.93 -14.47
CA GLY A 312 -13.98 -1.72 -15.67
C GLY A 312 -14.88 -0.96 -16.65
N ALA A 313 -15.99 -1.58 -17.09
CA ALA A 313 -16.96 -0.96 -18.00
C ALA A 313 -17.47 0.41 -17.54
N PHE A 314 -17.57 0.62 -16.21
CA PHE A 314 -18.14 1.83 -15.62
C PHE A 314 -17.13 2.99 -15.47
N SER A 315 -15.86 2.79 -15.83
CA SER A 315 -14.81 3.82 -15.76
C SER A 315 -15.09 5.07 -16.59
N ILE A 316 -15.89 4.94 -17.65
CA ILE A 316 -16.44 6.06 -18.43
C ILE A 316 -17.12 7.14 -17.55
N PHE A 317 -17.76 6.72 -16.45
CA PHE A 317 -18.45 7.63 -15.52
C PHE A 317 -17.49 8.25 -14.50
N ALA A 318 -16.41 7.54 -14.16
CA ALA A 318 -15.32 8.08 -13.34
C ALA A 318 -14.62 9.23 -14.07
N ASP A 319 -14.35 9.01 -15.35
CA ASP A 319 -13.61 9.94 -16.22
C ASP A 319 -14.48 11.09 -16.74
N ALA A 320 -15.80 11.05 -16.52
CA ALA A 320 -16.77 11.93 -17.18
C ALA A 320 -16.58 11.96 -18.72
N ALA A 321 -16.21 10.82 -19.29
CA ALA A 321 -15.80 10.67 -20.69
C ALA A 321 -16.90 11.05 -21.71
N ILE A 322 -18.16 10.87 -21.31
CA ILE A 322 -19.34 11.01 -22.18
C ILE A 322 -20.09 12.31 -21.87
N GLU A 323 -19.91 12.87 -20.67
CA GLU A 323 -20.66 14.04 -20.20
C GLU A 323 -19.89 15.33 -20.48
N GLY A 324 -20.41 16.16 -21.38
CA GLY A 324 -19.95 17.53 -21.57
C GLY A 324 -20.47 18.47 -20.47
N SER A 325 -19.77 19.58 -20.23
CA SER A 325 -20.30 20.64 -19.36
C SER A 325 -21.61 21.18 -19.94
N PRO A 326 -22.66 21.42 -19.13
CA PRO A 326 -23.89 22.06 -19.63
C PRO A 326 -23.67 23.46 -20.24
N LEU A 327 -22.52 24.07 -19.97
CA LEU A 327 -22.08 25.34 -20.54
C LEU A 327 -21.16 25.17 -21.77
N ASP A 328 -20.91 23.93 -22.19
CA ASP A 328 -20.15 23.65 -23.40
C ASP A 328 -20.96 24.14 -24.62
N PRO A 329 -20.44 25.07 -25.43
CA PRO A 329 -21.16 25.61 -26.57
C PRO A 329 -21.31 24.59 -27.72
N ARG A 330 -20.65 23.44 -27.62
CA ARG A 330 -20.83 22.33 -28.58
C ARG A 330 -22.16 21.61 -28.28
N PRO A 331 -22.90 21.15 -29.31
CA PRO A 331 -24.19 20.48 -29.11
C PRO A 331 -24.04 19.26 -28.18
N SER A 332 -25.03 19.00 -27.31
CA SER A 332 -25.03 17.98 -26.23
C SER A 332 -24.87 16.51 -26.66
N ASN A 333 -24.51 16.26 -27.92
CA ASN A 333 -24.26 14.96 -28.53
C ASN A 333 -22.76 14.76 -28.85
N THR A 334 -21.86 15.46 -28.15
CA THR A 334 -20.49 15.76 -28.59
C THR A 334 -19.49 14.63 -28.64
N VAL A 335 -19.84 13.43 -28.19
CA VAL A 335 -18.98 12.28 -28.42
C VAL A 335 -19.87 11.07 -28.68
N ALA A 336 -20.05 10.71 -29.95
CA ALA A 336 -20.59 9.39 -30.26
C ALA A 336 -19.67 8.32 -29.62
N PRO A 337 -20.18 7.18 -29.12
CA PRO A 337 -19.34 6.12 -28.55
C PRO A 337 -18.16 5.75 -29.47
N GLU A 338 -18.38 5.77 -30.78
CA GLU A 338 -17.38 5.53 -31.82
C GLU A 338 -16.31 6.63 -31.93
N GLU A 339 -16.63 7.89 -31.64
CA GLU A 339 -15.69 9.01 -31.60
C GLU A 339 -14.82 8.94 -30.34
N HIS A 340 -15.41 8.60 -29.19
CA HIS A 340 -14.67 8.43 -27.93
C HIS A 340 -13.58 7.35 -28.06
N ILE A 341 -13.94 6.23 -28.69
CA ILE A 341 -13.07 5.07 -28.94
C ILE A 341 -11.94 5.42 -29.91
N GLN A 342 -12.13 6.39 -30.82
CA GLN A 342 -11.07 6.85 -31.73
C GLN A 342 -10.10 7.81 -31.04
N THR A 343 -10.58 8.71 -30.18
CA THR A 343 -9.74 9.65 -29.43
C THR A 343 -8.86 9.01 -28.36
N SER A 344 -9.28 7.91 -27.72
CA SER A 344 -8.48 7.20 -26.70
C SER A 344 -7.21 6.55 -27.27
N HIS A 345 -7.09 6.42 -28.59
CA HIS A 345 -5.93 5.89 -29.29
C HIS A 345 -5.02 6.96 -29.94
N SER A 346 -5.43 8.23 -29.98
CA SER A 346 -4.55 9.34 -30.37
C SER A 346 -3.91 9.94 -29.11
N SER A 347 -2.64 9.61 -28.85
CA SER A 347 -1.83 10.32 -27.85
C SER A 347 -1.86 11.83 -28.14
N PRO A 348 -1.82 12.71 -27.13
CA PRO A 348 -1.79 14.15 -27.36
C PRO A 348 -0.43 14.52 -27.94
N VAL A 349 -0.36 14.72 -29.26
CA VAL A 349 0.72 15.51 -29.84
C VAL A 349 0.35 16.96 -29.60
N GLU A 350 1.22 17.65 -28.86
CA GLU A 350 1.14 19.08 -28.57
C GLU A 350 0.80 19.91 -29.81
N GLY A 351 0.05 20.99 -29.56
CA GLY A 351 -0.64 21.77 -30.57
C GLY A 351 0.22 22.27 -31.70
N LYS A 352 -0.39 22.29 -32.89
CA LYS A 352 -0.12 23.31 -33.89
C LYS A 352 -1.43 23.86 -34.41
N GLU A 353 -1.73 25.04 -33.89
CA GLU A 353 -2.55 26.03 -34.54
C GLU A 353 -1.99 26.35 -35.94
N ASN A 354 -2.91 26.73 -36.83
CA ASN A 354 -2.74 27.48 -38.07
C ASN A 354 -2.58 26.80 -39.44
N THR A 355 -3.60 27.13 -40.25
CA THR A 355 -3.58 27.69 -41.62
C THR A 355 -3.56 26.77 -42.83
N ASN A 356 -4.57 27.01 -43.67
CA ASN A 356 -4.72 26.66 -45.08
C ASN A 356 -3.40 26.73 -45.88
N GLY A 357 -3.11 25.69 -46.66
CA GLY A 357 -2.03 25.70 -47.63
C GLY A 357 -1.85 24.37 -48.36
N SER A 358 -2.12 24.41 -49.67
CA SER A 358 -1.94 23.41 -50.72
C SER A 358 -0.81 22.36 -50.58
N ALA A 359 -1.18 21.12 -50.93
CA ALA A 359 -0.44 20.11 -51.70
C ALA A 359 1.11 20.05 -51.60
N ALA A 360 1.62 19.00 -50.94
CA ALA A 360 2.86 18.33 -51.36
C ALA A 360 2.89 16.87 -50.89
N LYS A 361 2.92 15.98 -51.87
CA LYS A 361 3.03 14.52 -51.75
C LYS A 361 4.45 14.17 -51.28
N ARG A 362 4.62 13.73 -50.04
CA ARG A 362 5.85 13.05 -49.56
C ARG A 362 5.50 11.71 -48.92
N ARG A 363 5.90 10.65 -49.62
CA ARG A 363 5.86 9.26 -49.18
C ARG A 363 6.87 9.08 -48.05
N SER A 364 6.41 8.67 -46.87
CA SER A 364 7.22 8.04 -45.84
C SER A 364 6.75 6.60 -45.66
N SER A 365 7.73 5.70 -45.60
CA SER A 365 7.62 4.25 -45.61
C SER A 365 7.00 3.66 -44.33
N GLY A 366 6.06 2.74 -44.52
CA GLY A 366 6.08 1.44 -43.83
C GLY A 366 5.63 1.40 -42.37
N ILE A 367 4.34 1.61 -42.11
CA ILE A 367 3.58 0.81 -41.15
C ILE A 367 2.33 0.36 -41.90
N ASP A 368 2.21 -0.96 -42.12
CA ASP A 368 1.06 -1.59 -42.74
C ASP A 368 -0.20 -1.34 -41.89
N THR A 369 -0.95 -0.29 -42.23
CA THR A 369 -2.37 -0.19 -41.90
C THR A 369 -3.14 -1.06 -42.89
N SER A 370 -3.09 -2.37 -42.67
CA SER A 370 -4.04 -3.28 -43.29
C SER A 370 -5.48 -2.86 -42.93
N PRO A 371 -6.46 -2.98 -43.84
CA PRO A 371 -7.85 -2.67 -43.53
C PRO A 371 -8.32 -3.64 -42.44
N VAL A 372 -8.49 -3.10 -41.23
CA VAL A 372 -9.02 -3.80 -40.05
C VAL A 372 -10.35 -4.45 -40.45
N SER A 373 -10.39 -5.79 -40.43
CA SER A 373 -11.59 -6.57 -40.80
C SER A 373 -12.81 -6.13 -39.96
N PRO A 374 -14.04 -6.20 -40.50
CA PRO A 374 -15.23 -5.81 -39.74
C PRO A 374 -15.33 -6.52 -38.38
N ASP A 375 -14.94 -7.79 -38.31
CA ASP A 375 -14.92 -8.58 -37.08
C ASP A 375 -13.95 -8.02 -36.03
N SER A 376 -12.79 -7.52 -36.47
CA SER A 376 -11.84 -6.89 -35.56
C SER A 376 -12.30 -5.51 -35.08
N LYS A 377 -13.13 -4.79 -35.85
CA LYS A 377 -13.80 -3.57 -35.37
C LYS A 377 -14.86 -3.90 -34.33
N LYS A 378 -15.75 -4.85 -34.61
CA LYS A 378 -16.79 -5.31 -33.66
C LYS A 378 -16.16 -5.78 -32.35
N ARG A 379 -15.10 -6.58 -32.43
CA ARG A 379 -14.34 -7.04 -31.27
C ARG A 379 -13.77 -5.89 -30.45
N ARG A 380 -13.15 -4.90 -31.08
CA ARG A 380 -12.60 -3.72 -30.39
C ARG A 380 -13.68 -2.94 -29.65
N LEU A 381 -14.84 -2.74 -30.27
CA LEU A 381 -15.99 -2.09 -29.62
C LEU A 381 -16.47 -2.89 -28.40
N ALA A 382 -16.59 -4.22 -28.54
CA ALA A 382 -16.98 -5.10 -27.43
C ALA A 382 -15.97 -5.04 -26.26
N ILE A 383 -14.66 -5.01 -26.56
CA ILE A 383 -13.62 -4.85 -25.54
C ILE A 383 -13.74 -3.50 -24.83
N HIS A 384 -13.87 -2.41 -25.58
CA HIS A 384 -14.02 -1.09 -24.97
C HIS A 384 -15.29 -0.98 -24.12
N SER A 385 -16.40 -1.59 -24.54
CA SER A 385 -17.63 -1.62 -23.75
C SER A 385 -17.47 -2.39 -22.43
N ARG A 386 -16.60 -3.39 -22.37
CA ARG A 386 -16.40 -4.25 -21.19
C ARG A 386 -15.31 -3.74 -20.25
N PHE A 387 -14.23 -3.22 -20.81
CA PHE A 387 -13.10 -2.71 -20.04
C PHE A 387 -13.17 -1.19 -19.83
N GLY A 388 -14.14 -0.51 -20.43
CA GLY A 388 -14.31 0.94 -20.35
C GLY A 388 -13.07 1.70 -20.82
N THR A 389 -12.74 2.78 -20.11
CA THR A 389 -11.58 3.63 -20.37
C THR A 389 -10.29 3.09 -19.73
N LEU A 390 -10.21 1.80 -19.36
CA LEU A 390 -8.97 1.22 -18.81
C LEU A 390 -7.75 1.62 -19.70
N GLY A 391 -6.81 2.40 -19.18
CA GLY A 391 -5.71 3.01 -19.95
C GLY A 391 -5.84 4.52 -20.24
N SER A 392 -6.95 5.14 -19.88
CA SER A 392 -7.09 6.59 -19.71
C SER A 392 -6.25 7.04 -18.52
N SER A 393 -5.58 8.18 -18.68
CA SER A 393 -4.51 8.68 -17.82
C SER A 393 -4.91 8.98 -16.36
N LEU A 394 -6.19 8.86 -16.00
CA LEU A 394 -6.69 9.39 -14.72
C LEU A 394 -6.30 8.53 -13.50
N ALA A 395 -6.17 7.19 -13.63
CA ALA A 395 -5.43 6.33 -12.71
C ALA A 395 -5.39 4.87 -13.21
N PRO A 396 -4.24 4.35 -13.71
CA PRO A 396 -4.11 2.91 -13.91
C PRO A 396 -4.17 2.21 -12.54
N ALA A 397 -5.02 1.19 -12.42
CA ALA A 397 -5.14 0.35 -11.22
C ALA A 397 -4.59 -1.07 -11.49
N PRO A 398 -3.28 -1.21 -11.79
CA PRO A 398 -2.72 -2.50 -12.15
C PRO A 398 -2.79 -3.45 -10.97
N LEU A 399 -3.47 -4.57 -11.16
CA LEU A 399 -3.63 -5.60 -10.15
C LEU A 399 -2.62 -6.72 -10.39
N ASP A 400 -1.76 -6.99 -9.41
CA ASP A 400 -0.68 -7.97 -9.57
C ASP A 400 -1.15 -9.43 -9.46
N ARG A 401 -2.30 -9.65 -8.82
CA ARG A 401 -2.83 -10.99 -8.55
C ARG A 401 -4.35 -10.98 -8.40
N LEU A 402 -5.00 -11.97 -9.01
CA LEU A 402 -6.45 -12.20 -8.94
C LEU A 402 -6.72 -13.69 -8.68
N ASP A 403 -7.36 -14.00 -7.55
CA ASP A 403 -7.73 -15.36 -7.15
C ASP A 403 -9.27 -15.51 -7.21
N ILE A 404 -9.78 -16.40 -8.07
CA ILE A 404 -11.21 -16.62 -8.29
C ILE A 404 -11.57 -18.05 -7.93
N ARG A 405 -12.64 -18.20 -7.15
CA ARG A 405 -13.22 -19.50 -6.77
C ARG A 405 -14.58 -19.65 -7.42
N LEU A 406 -14.67 -20.50 -8.43
CA LEU A 406 -15.90 -20.81 -9.14
C LEU A 406 -16.61 -21.95 -8.41
N LEU A 407 -17.87 -21.74 -8.02
CA LEU A 407 -18.70 -22.77 -7.39
C LEU A 407 -19.45 -23.62 -8.42
N ASP A 408 -19.67 -23.09 -9.61
CA ASP A 408 -20.41 -23.79 -10.66
C ASP A 408 -19.59 -24.96 -11.22
N LYS A 409 -20.20 -26.14 -11.28
CA LYS A 409 -19.58 -27.31 -11.92
C LYS A 409 -19.48 -27.03 -13.43
N PRO A 410 -18.35 -27.33 -14.09
CA PRO A 410 -18.29 -27.28 -15.55
C PRO A 410 -19.30 -28.29 -16.10
N SER A 411 -20.33 -27.82 -16.79
CA SER A 411 -21.32 -28.69 -17.42
C SER A 411 -20.62 -29.59 -18.44
N SER A 412 -20.60 -30.90 -18.20
CA SER A 412 -20.42 -31.86 -19.29
C SER A 412 -21.69 -31.78 -20.13
N SER A 413 -21.60 -31.16 -21.29
CA SER A 413 -22.62 -31.26 -22.32
C SER A 413 -22.77 -32.74 -22.67
N ASP A 414 -23.85 -33.39 -22.18
CA ASP A 414 -24.54 -34.51 -22.84
C ASP A 414 -25.70 -35.13 -22.01
N GLU A 415 -26.27 -34.45 -21.01
CA GLU A 415 -27.57 -34.89 -20.44
C GLU A 415 -28.52 -33.70 -20.35
N LEU A 416 -29.14 -33.41 -21.51
CA LEU A 416 -30.52 -32.94 -21.52
C LEU A 416 -31.36 -34.19 -21.27
N ASP A 417 -31.70 -34.45 -20.02
CA ASP A 417 -32.93 -35.19 -19.71
C ASP A 417 -33.47 -34.63 -18.39
N ASP A 418 -34.78 -34.35 -18.46
CA ASP A 418 -35.63 -33.93 -17.38
C ASP A 418 -35.42 -34.82 -16.14
N ASP A 419 -35.24 -34.21 -14.97
CA ASP A 419 -36.03 -34.59 -13.79
C ASP A 419 -35.86 -33.56 -12.68
N ASP A 420 -37.01 -33.19 -12.13
CA ASP A 420 -37.20 -32.41 -10.91
C ASP A 420 -36.33 -32.95 -9.76
N ASP A 421 -35.33 -32.16 -9.32
CA ASP A 421 -34.80 -32.28 -7.95
C ASP A 421 -34.49 -30.90 -7.36
N ASP A 422 -35.56 -30.18 -7.03
CA ASP A 422 -35.57 -28.95 -6.25
C ASP A 422 -35.24 -29.18 -4.75
N ASN A 423 -34.52 -30.26 -4.39
CA ASN A 423 -34.18 -30.62 -3.00
C ASN A 423 -32.73 -31.06 -2.78
N VAL A 424 -31.77 -30.50 -3.50
CA VAL A 424 -30.34 -30.63 -3.13
C VAL A 424 -29.95 -29.56 -2.11
N ASP A 425 -30.17 -29.90 -0.85
CA ASP A 425 -29.53 -29.40 0.38
C ASP A 425 -28.50 -28.25 0.15
N ASP A 426 -28.93 -27.01 0.44
CA ASP A 426 -28.18 -25.74 0.36
C ASP A 426 -26.88 -25.71 1.23
N SER A 427 -26.52 -26.84 1.82
CA SER A 427 -25.41 -27.00 2.76
C SER A 427 -24.21 -27.80 2.23
N THR A 428 -24.25 -28.42 1.04
CA THR A 428 -23.27 -29.49 0.68
C THR A 428 -22.27 -29.23 -0.45
N SER A 429 -22.20 -28.06 -1.10
CA SER A 429 -21.05 -27.75 -1.99
C SER A 429 -20.43 -26.38 -1.77
N THR A 430 -19.92 -26.16 -0.55
CA THR A 430 -19.01 -25.04 -0.24
C THR A 430 -17.60 -25.20 -0.82
N LEU A 431 -17.33 -26.30 -1.53
CA LEU A 431 -16.04 -26.53 -2.20
C LEU A 431 -16.08 -25.92 -3.61
N PRO A 432 -15.07 -25.12 -4.00
CA PRO A 432 -15.02 -24.56 -5.34
C PRO A 432 -14.85 -25.69 -6.36
N ALA A 433 -15.69 -25.72 -7.38
CA ALA A 433 -15.55 -26.62 -8.52
C ALA A 433 -14.24 -26.34 -9.28
N VAL A 434 -13.87 -25.06 -9.40
CA VAL A 434 -12.62 -24.62 -10.04
C VAL A 434 -12.03 -23.44 -9.28
N SER A 435 -10.71 -23.45 -9.06
CA SER A 435 -9.97 -22.30 -8.52
C SER A 435 -9.00 -21.78 -9.57
N LEU A 436 -9.15 -20.50 -9.93
CA LEU A 436 -8.30 -19.80 -10.90
C LEU A 436 -7.40 -18.80 -10.16
N THR A 437 -6.13 -18.78 -10.52
CA THR A 437 -5.16 -17.81 -9.98
C THR A 437 -4.41 -17.17 -11.13
N PHE A 438 -4.56 -15.86 -11.25
CA PHE A 438 -3.85 -15.04 -12.24
C PHE A 438 -2.79 -14.21 -11.51
N SER A 439 -1.62 -14.07 -12.13
CA SER A 439 -0.53 -13.25 -11.59
C SER A 439 0.25 -12.57 -12.71
N GLY A 440 0.66 -11.33 -12.48
CA GLY A 440 1.40 -10.52 -13.45
C GLY A 440 1.69 -9.12 -12.90
N SER A 441 2.17 -8.22 -13.76
CA SER A 441 2.27 -6.79 -13.43
C SER A 441 0.90 -6.11 -13.44
N ASP A 442 0.06 -6.47 -14.41
CA ASP A 442 -1.33 -6.04 -14.55
C ASP A 442 -2.18 -7.18 -15.12
N VAL A 443 -2.93 -7.86 -14.24
CA VAL A 443 -3.78 -9.00 -14.61
C VAL A 443 -4.94 -8.57 -15.51
N ILE A 444 -5.63 -7.49 -15.17
CA ILE A 444 -6.83 -7.06 -15.93
C ILE A 444 -6.41 -6.52 -17.30
N GLY A 445 -5.32 -5.73 -17.36
CA GLY A 445 -4.72 -5.30 -18.62
C GLY A 445 -4.25 -6.48 -19.49
N GLY A 446 -3.69 -7.53 -18.87
CA GLY A 446 -3.33 -8.77 -19.56
C GLY A 446 -4.54 -9.51 -20.15
N ILE A 447 -5.63 -9.63 -19.38
CA ILE A 447 -6.89 -10.25 -19.85
C ILE A 447 -7.48 -9.46 -21.02
N ARG A 448 -7.49 -8.11 -20.92
CA ARG A 448 -7.90 -7.24 -22.04
C ARG A 448 -7.06 -7.52 -23.29
N ARG A 449 -5.74 -7.65 -23.14
CA ARG A 449 -4.85 -7.93 -24.28
C ARG A 449 -5.14 -9.28 -24.93
N LEU A 450 -5.48 -10.31 -24.15
CA LEU A 450 -5.91 -11.61 -24.69
C LEU A 450 -7.23 -11.50 -25.47
N ALA A 451 -8.17 -10.65 -25.03
CA ALA A 451 -9.38 -10.36 -25.78
C ALA A 451 -9.08 -9.61 -27.10
N GLU A 452 -8.15 -8.64 -27.09
CA GLU A 452 -7.70 -7.94 -28.29
C GLU A 452 -7.13 -8.90 -29.34
N LEU A 453 -6.34 -9.88 -28.89
CA LEU A 453 -5.77 -10.94 -29.73
C LEU A 453 -6.82 -11.96 -30.23
N GLY A 454 -8.05 -11.94 -29.68
CA GLY A 454 -9.11 -12.89 -30.03
C GLY A 454 -9.01 -14.25 -29.39
N ILE A 455 -8.17 -14.38 -28.35
CA ILE A 455 -8.04 -15.62 -27.57
C ILE A 455 -9.24 -15.76 -26.63
N VAL A 456 -9.74 -14.63 -26.12
CA VAL A 456 -10.93 -14.56 -25.26
C VAL A 456 -12.03 -13.79 -25.97
N ASP A 457 -13.25 -14.31 -25.92
CA ASP A 457 -14.43 -13.65 -26.49
C ASP A 457 -14.97 -12.57 -25.52
N PRO A 458 -14.90 -11.27 -25.86
CA PRO A 458 -15.34 -10.18 -25.00
C PRO A 458 -16.85 -10.18 -24.73
N GLU A 459 -17.68 -10.78 -25.59
CA GLU A 459 -19.14 -10.76 -25.41
C GLU A 459 -19.58 -11.66 -24.25
N ARG A 460 -18.82 -12.75 -24.00
CA ARG A 460 -19.11 -13.77 -22.97
C ARG A 460 -18.32 -13.59 -21.68
N MET A 461 -17.55 -12.51 -21.54
CA MET A 461 -16.75 -12.25 -20.33
C MET A 461 -17.63 -11.83 -19.14
N PRO A 462 -17.48 -12.45 -17.97
CA PRO A 462 -18.13 -12.00 -16.73
C PRO A 462 -17.43 -10.75 -16.15
N SER A 463 -18.15 -10.01 -15.30
CA SER A 463 -17.69 -8.74 -14.69
C SER A 463 -16.40 -8.86 -13.87
N TRP A 464 -16.17 -10.02 -13.24
CA TRP A 464 -14.95 -10.24 -12.45
C TRP A 464 -13.68 -10.29 -13.33
N MET A 465 -13.81 -10.59 -14.62
CA MET A 465 -12.67 -10.59 -15.57
C MET A 465 -12.35 -9.20 -16.11
N THR A 466 -13.30 -8.27 -16.05
CA THR A 466 -13.17 -6.90 -16.60
C THR A 466 -12.67 -5.90 -15.57
N GLY A 467 -12.49 -6.33 -14.31
CA GLY A 467 -12.00 -5.49 -13.21
C GLY A 467 -13.07 -4.63 -12.54
N GLU A 468 -14.35 -4.78 -12.93
CA GLU A 468 -15.47 -4.01 -12.38
C GLU A 468 -15.59 -4.13 -10.85
N GLU A 469 -15.34 -5.33 -10.33
CA GLU A 469 -15.45 -5.63 -8.89
C GLU A 469 -14.36 -4.94 -8.04
N GLY A 470 -13.23 -4.59 -8.64
CA GLY A 470 -12.10 -3.96 -7.94
C GLY A 470 -11.58 -4.77 -6.75
N VAL A 471 -11.58 -6.11 -6.86
CA VAL A 471 -11.09 -7.03 -5.81
C VAL A 471 -9.97 -7.93 -6.31
N SER A 472 -9.17 -8.43 -5.37
CA SER A 472 -8.10 -9.39 -5.65
C SER A 472 -8.50 -10.85 -5.41
N VAL A 473 -9.57 -11.07 -4.66
CA VAL A 473 -10.10 -12.40 -4.35
C VAL A 473 -11.62 -12.37 -4.45
N ALA A 474 -12.22 -13.33 -5.16
CA ALA A 474 -13.67 -13.45 -5.27
C ALA A 474 -14.13 -14.92 -5.28
N THR A 475 -15.31 -15.17 -4.73
CA THR A 475 -16.07 -16.40 -4.96
C THR A 475 -17.22 -16.07 -5.91
N VAL A 476 -17.41 -16.88 -6.93
CA VAL A 476 -18.34 -16.61 -8.03
C VAL A 476 -19.26 -17.81 -8.24
N ARG A 477 -20.55 -17.52 -8.45
CA ARG A 477 -21.61 -18.47 -8.79
C ARG A 477 -22.50 -17.86 -9.87
N LEU A 478 -22.85 -18.63 -10.90
CA LEU A 478 -23.59 -18.19 -12.09
C LEU A 478 -23.01 -16.92 -12.74
N GLY A 479 -21.68 -16.82 -12.78
CA GLY A 479 -20.98 -15.67 -13.35
C GLY A 479 -21.00 -14.39 -12.49
N GLN A 480 -21.69 -14.39 -11.35
CA GLN A 480 -21.77 -13.27 -10.43
C GLN A 480 -20.94 -13.50 -9.18
N ARG A 481 -20.33 -12.44 -8.66
CA ARG A 481 -19.61 -12.51 -7.39
C ARG A 481 -20.60 -12.67 -6.24
N LEU A 482 -20.35 -13.65 -5.39
CA LEU A 482 -21.01 -13.75 -4.09
C LEU A 482 -20.40 -12.71 -3.16
N GLN A 483 -21.20 -11.69 -2.83
CA GLN A 483 -20.92 -10.87 -1.67
C GLN A 483 -21.16 -11.78 -0.46
N LYS A 484 -20.15 -11.97 0.38
CA LYS A 484 -20.39 -12.62 1.67
C LYS A 484 -21.26 -11.66 2.47
N ASP A 485 -22.55 -11.99 2.58
CA ASP A 485 -23.39 -11.42 3.63
C ASP A 485 -22.70 -11.74 4.96
N ILE A 486 -22.41 -10.68 5.70
CA ILE A 486 -21.66 -10.69 6.97
C ILE A 486 -22.56 -11.14 8.11
#